data_AF-A0A099CT29-F1
#
_entry.id   AF-A0A099CT29-F1
#
_cell.length_a   1.000
_cell.length_b   1.000
_cell.length_c   1.000
_cell.angle_alpha   90.00
_cell.angle_beta   90.00
_cell.angle_gamma   90.00
#
_symmetry.space_group_name_H-M   'P 1'
#
loop_
_entity.id
_entity.type
_entity.pdbx_description
1 polymer ?
#
loop_
_entity_poly.entity_id
_entity_poly.type
_entity_poly.pdbx_seq_one_letter_code
_entity_poly.pdbx_strand_id
1 'polypeptide(L)' 'MTQKRISYEEVVRLAFPQGPFDVTYSVDYANEHGKDGTLSKGQDTKVHNGMHFNVIKSNRS' A
#
# COMPACT_ATOMS: atom_id res chain seq x y z
N MET A 1 8.06 -21.27 5.52
CA MET A 1 8.16 -20.08 4.64
C MET A 1 7.42 -18.94 5.31
N THR A 2 8.10 -17.85 5.65
CA THR A 2 7.50 -16.65 6.25
C THR A 2 6.70 -15.90 5.18
N GLN A 3 5.37 -15.85 5.30
CA GLN A 3 4.55 -14.96 4.48
C GLN A 3 4.93 -13.52 4.80
N LYS A 4 5.51 -12.81 3.82
CA LYS A 4 5.81 -11.38 3.97
C LYS A 4 4.50 -10.61 3.91
N ARG A 5 4.18 -9.89 4.98
CA ARG A 5 3.07 -8.94 5.04
C ARG A 5 3.65 -7.53 4.94
N ILE A 6 2.90 -6.62 4.34
CA ILE A 6 3.26 -5.21 4.29
C ILE A 6 2.06 -4.39 4.75
N SER A 7 2.33 -3.44 5.62
CA SER A 7 1.35 -2.50 6.14
C SER A 7 1.15 -1.32 5.20
N TYR A 8 0.01 -0.64 5.36
CA TYR A 8 -0.26 0.64 4.70
C TYR A 8 0.89 1.63 4.89
N GLU A 9 1.37 1.80 6.12
CA GLU A 9 2.39 2.76 6.48
C GLU A 9 3.74 2.44 5.83
N GLU A 10 4.08 1.15 5.71
CA GLU A 10 5.28 0.71 4.98
C GLU A 10 5.18 1.00 3.49
N VAL A 11 4.05 0.69 2.86
CA VAL A 11 3.82 1.00 1.43
C VAL A 11 3.96 2.51 1.17
N VAL A 12 3.35 3.34 2.02
CA VAL A 12 3.46 4.80 1.92
C VAL A 12 4.90 5.27 2.09
N ARG A 13 5.66 4.72 3.05
CA ARG A 13 7.08 5.07 3.24
C ARG A 13 7.97 4.65 2.08
N LEU A 14 7.66 3.56 1.39
CA LEU A 14 8.39 3.15 0.20
C LEU A 14 8.14 4.09 -0.98
N ALA A 15 6.89 4.53 -1.17
CA ALA A 15 6.53 5.46 -2.24
C ALA A 15 6.97 6.90 -1.95
N PHE A 16 6.83 7.34 -0.70
CA PHE A 16 7.12 8.70 -0.23
C PHE A 16 8.03 8.66 1.00
N PRO A 17 9.33 8.33 0.86
CA PRO A 17 10.25 8.15 1.98
C PRO A 17 10.50 9.43 2.79
N GLN A 18 10.26 10.60 2.20
CA GLN A 18 10.41 11.91 2.86
C GLN A 18 9.08 12.47 3.39
N GLY A 19 7.98 11.72 3.25
CA GLY A 19 6.63 12.17 3.62
C GLY A 19 6.01 13.12 2.58
N PRO A 20 4.94 13.86 2.95
CA PRO A 20 4.35 13.98 4.30
C PRO A 20 3.71 12.67 4.81
N PHE A 21 3.75 12.41 6.12
CA PHE A 21 3.14 11.20 6.76
C PHE A 21 1.87 11.50 7.57
N ASP A 22 1.55 12.78 7.73
CA ASP A 22 0.37 13.30 8.39
C ASP A 22 -0.83 13.44 7.44
N VAL A 23 -0.66 13.10 6.16
CA VAL A 23 -1.73 13.10 5.15
C VAL A 23 -2.23 11.69 4.86
N THR A 24 -3.48 11.60 4.42
CA THR A 24 -4.06 10.34 3.96
C THR A 24 -3.62 10.04 2.53
N TYR A 25 -3.11 8.84 2.31
CA TYR A 25 -2.88 8.26 0.98
C TYR A 25 -3.93 7.21 0.67
N SER A 26 -4.34 7.12 -0.59
CA SER A 26 -5.02 5.96 -1.13
C SER A 26 -3.95 4.99 -1.62
N VAL A 27 -4.00 3.75 -1.13
CA VAL A 27 -3.13 2.67 -1.59
C VAL A 27 -4.02 1.64 -2.27
N ASP A 28 -3.82 1.46 -3.56
CA ASP A 28 -4.42 0.39 -4.35
C ASP A 28 -3.34 -0.65 -4.67
N TYR A 29 -3.73 -1.91 -4.76
CA TYR A 29 -2.82 -2.95 -5.19
C TYR A 29 -3.47 -3.84 -6.23
N ALA A 30 -2.66 -4.26 -7.19
CA ALA A 30 -3.04 -5.22 -8.23
C ALA A 30 -2.11 -6.42 -8.16
N ASN A 31 -2.68 -7.60 -8.41
CA ASN A 31 -1.93 -8.86 -8.49
C ASN A 31 -2.15 -9.44 -9.89
N GLU A 32 -1.09 -9.80 -10.61
CA GLU A 32 -1.17 -10.31 -12.00
C GLU A 32 -2.14 -11.48 -12.19
N HIS A 33 -2.35 -12.28 -11.14
CA HIS A 33 -3.25 -13.45 -11.15
C HIS A 33 -4.34 -13.38 -10.08
N GLY A 34 -4.53 -12.23 -9.43
CA GLY A 34 -5.37 -12.08 -8.25
C GLY A 34 -6.48 -11.05 -8.42
N LYS A 35 -7.20 -10.81 -7.32
CA LYS A 35 -8.12 -9.67 -7.22
C LYS A 35 -7.32 -8.44 -6.80
N ASP A 36 -7.62 -7.34 -7.46
CA ASP A 36 -7.18 -6.03 -7.01
C ASP A 36 -7.88 -5.66 -5.69
N GLY A 37 -7.26 -4.79 -4.93
CA GLY A 37 -7.79 -4.35 -3.65
C GLY A 37 -7.20 -3.03 -3.20
N THR A 38 -7.71 -2.55 -2.08
CA THR A 38 -7.25 -1.31 -1.45
C THR A 38 -6.64 -1.62 -0.09
N LEU A 39 -5.69 -0.80 0.33
CA LEU A 39 -5.07 -0.85 1.64
C LEU A 39 -5.28 0.50 2.33
N SER A 40 -5.98 0.49 3.46
CA SER A 40 -6.25 1.69 4.26
C SER A 40 -5.35 1.74 5.49
N LYS A 41 -5.25 2.90 6.13
CA LYS A 41 -4.48 3.09 7.36
C LYS A 41 -4.83 2.06 8.43
N GLY A 42 -3.82 1.47 9.06
CA GLY A 42 -3.98 0.37 10.03
C GLY A 42 -4.30 -0.99 9.43
N GLN A 43 -4.43 -1.12 8.10
CA GLN A 43 -4.53 -2.42 7.43
C GLN A 43 -3.17 -2.88 6.93
N ASP A 44 -3.06 -4.20 6.76
CA ASP A 44 -1.91 -4.84 6.14
C ASP A 44 -2.39 -5.93 5.16
N THR A 45 -1.54 -6.28 4.19
CA THR A 45 -1.83 -7.34 3.23
C THR A 45 -0.64 -8.25 3.02
N LYS A 46 -0.90 -9.46 2.51
CA LYS A 46 0.15 -10.41 2.13
C LYS A 46 0.75 -9.96 0.80
N VAL A 47 2.08 -9.94 0.73
CA VAL A 47 2.81 -9.62 -0.48
C VAL A 47 3.05 -10.89 -1.29
N HIS A 48 2.69 -10.82 -2.57
CA HIS A 48 2.94 -11.87 -3.56
C HIS A 48 3.92 -11.33 -4.62
N ASN A 49 4.68 -12.20 -5.26
CA ASN A 49 5.51 -11.79 -6.40
C ASN A 49 4.59 -11.34 -7.55
N GLY A 50 4.95 -10.24 -8.21
CA GLY A 50 4.12 -9.62 -9.25
C GLY A 50 3.05 -8.66 -8.72
N MET A 51 3.05 -8.37 -7.41
CA MET A 51 2.12 -7.40 -6.82
C MET A 51 2.61 -5.96 -7.07
N HIS A 52 1.73 -5.12 -7.61
CA HIS A 52 1.99 -3.70 -7.83
C HIS A 52 1.18 -2.87 -6.83
N PHE A 53 1.84 -1.94 -6.15
CA PHE A 53 1.19 -0.98 -5.27
C PHE A 53 1.18 0.40 -5.93
N ASN A 54 -0.01 0.99 -6.01
CA ASN A 54 -0.23 2.35 -6.46
C ASN A 54 -0.56 3.22 -5.25
N VAL A 55 0.26 4.23 -5.00
CA VAL A 55 0.11 5.11 -3.84
C VAL A 55 -0.18 6.52 -4.33
N ILE A 56 -1.39 7.00 -4.08
CA ILE A 56 -1.84 8.33 -4.48
C ILE A 56 -2.14 9.13 -3.23
N LYS A 57 -1.65 10.38 -3.16
CA LYS A 57 -2.04 11.29 -2.09
C LYS A 57 -3.55 11.57 -2.19
N SER A 58 -4.30 11.20 -1.15
CA SER A 58 -5.74 11.45 -1.12
C SER A 58 -5.98 12.90 -0.75
N ASN A 59 -6.51 13.68 -1.69
CA ASN A 59 -6.77 15.11 -1.50
C ASN A 59 -8.17 15.38 -0.93
N ARG A 60 -8.81 14.40 -0.28
CA ARG A 60 -10.05 14.66 0.46
C ARG A 60 -9.70 15.35 1.77
N SER A 61 -9.70 16.68 1.71
CA SER A 61 -9.74 17.63 2.83
C SER A 61 -11.04 17.50 3.62
#